data_AF-A0A9E2R706-F1
#
_entry.id   AF-A0A9E2R706-F1
#
_cell.length_a   1.000
_cell.length_b   1.000
_cell.length_c   1.000
_cell.angle_alpha   90.00
_cell.angle_beta   90.00
_cell.angle_gamma   90.00
#
_symmetry.space_group_name_H-M   'P 1'
#
loop_
_entity.id
_entity.type
_entity.pdbx_description
1 polymer ?
#
loop_
_entity_poly.entity_id
_entity_poly.type
_entity_poly.pdbx_seq_one_letter_code
_entity_poly.pdbx_strand_id
1 'polypeptide(L)'
;MIYVLDTDLFVFVVRGRQIVKPRNPREHRHHLAADKILARCRKARTDDDLLGVSALTVAELEFGARHGGRYSEQVAGLHETLAPFEIFAFDG
;
A
#
# COMPACT_ATOMS: atom_id res chain seq x y z
N MET A 1 2.51 -17.02 9.42
CA MET A 1 1.08 -16.61 9.31
C MET A 1 0.90 -15.82 8.01
N ILE A 2 -0.32 -15.71 7.48
CA ILE A 2 -0.59 -14.92 6.27
C ILE A 2 -1.28 -13.62 6.68
N TYR A 3 -0.73 -12.48 6.29
CA TYR A 3 -1.36 -11.17 6.41
C TYR A 3 -1.82 -10.70 5.04
N VAL A 4 -3.11 -10.46 4.87
CA VAL A 4 -3.68 -9.88 3.66
C VAL A 4 -4.19 -8.49 4.01
N LEU A 5 -3.76 -7.49 3.24
CA LEU A 5 -4.27 -6.12 3.37
C LEU A 5 -5.42 -5.95 2.39
N ASP A 6 -6.50 -5.32 2.85
CA ASP A 6 -7.59 -4.92 1.99
C ASP A 6 -7.21 -3.69 1.14
N THR A 7 -8.01 -3.43 0.12
CA THR A 7 -7.79 -2.32 -0.82
C THR A 7 -7.76 -0.98 -0.08
N ASP A 8 -8.65 -0.77 0.90
CA ASP A 8 -8.75 0.49 1.64
C ASP A 8 -7.50 0.78 2.48
N LEU A 9 -6.92 -0.24 3.13
CA LEU A 9 -5.67 -0.11 3.86
C LEU A 9 -4.50 0.18 2.92
N PHE A 10 -4.46 -0.42 1.74
CA PHE A 10 -3.48 -0.07 0.72
C PHE A 10 -3.62 1.38 0.25
N VAL A 11 -4.83 1.83 -0.08
CA VAL A 11 -5.09 3.23 -0.46
C VAL A 11 -4.68 4.18 0.67
N PHE A 12 -4.99 3.82 1.92
CA PHE A 12 -4.59 4.60 3.08
C PHE A 12 -3.07 4.72 3.18
N VAL A 13 -2.34 3.61 3.07
CA VAL A 13 -0.87 3.59 3.14
C VAL A 13 -0.24 4.39 1.99
N VAL A 14 -0.65 4.14 0.75
CA VAL A 14 -0.13 4.83 -0.44
C VAL A 14 -0.36 6.35 -0.32
N ARG A 15 -1.56 6.78 0.07
CA ARG A 15 -1.86 8.21 0.26
C ARG A 15 -1.03 8.83 1.38
N GLY A 16 -0.81 8.11 2.48
CA GLY A 16 0.03 8.58 3.58
C GLY A 16 1.50 8.73 3.20
N ARG A 17 2.01 7.83 2.34
CA ARG A 17 3.38 7.85 1.82
C ARG A 17 3.64 8.97 0.81
N GLN A 18 2.60 9.39 0.07
CA GLN A 18 2.68 10.51 -0.86
C GLN A 18 2.72 11.89 -0.15
N ILE A 19 2.52 11.95 1.16
CA ILE A 19 2.67 13.18 1.96
C ILE A 19 4.18 13.46 2.14
N VAL A 20 4.77 14.20 1.20
CA VAL A 20 6.20 14.57 1.24
C VAL A 20 6.52 15.53 2.39
N LYS A 21 5.63 16.49 2.65
CA LYS A 21 5.75 17.46 3.74
C LYS A 21 4.37 17.70 4.36
N PRO A 22 4.09 17.16 5.56
CA PRO A 22 2.82 17.38 6.24
C PRO A 22 2.58 18.86 6.50
N ARG A 23 1.39 19.35 6.16
CA ARG A 23 0.99 20.76 6.33
C ARG A 23 0.13 21.00 7.56
N ASN A 24 -0.43 19.93 8.12
CA ASN A 24 -1.30 19.98 9.29
C ASN A 24 -1.16 18.71 10.16
N PRO A 25 -1.68 18.71 11.40
CA PRO A 25 -1.58 17.56 12.30
C PRO A 25 -2.30 16.29 11.82
N ARG A 26 -3.29 16.42 10.92
CA ARG A 26 -4.00 15.27 10.34
C ARG A 26 -3.11 14.56 9.32
N GLU A 27 -2.50 15.30 8.40
CA GLU A 27 -1.53 14.78 7.44
C GLU A 27 -0.32 14.17 8.13
N HIS A 28 0.18 14.80 9.20
CA HIS A 28 1.31 14.26 9.96
C HIS A 28 0.96 12.90 10.60
N ARG A 29 -0.22 12.79 11.21
CA ARG A 29 -0.70 11.52 11.78
C ARG A 29 -0.90 10.45 10.70
N HIS A 30 -1.43 10.82 9.54
CA HIS A 30 -1.63 9.89 8.43
C HIS A 30 -0.30 9.37 7.90
N HIS A 31 0.67 10.25 7.67
CA HIS A 31 2.02 9.89 7.25
C HIS A 31 2.69 8.89 8.23
N LEU A 32 2.67 9.22 9.53
CA LEU A 32 3.22 8.33 10.56
C LEU A 32 2.50 6.98 10.66
N ALA A 33 1.17 6.97 10.50
CA ALA A 33 0.38 5.74 10.52
C ALA A 33 0.73 4.84 9.33
N ALA A 34 0.86 5.40 8.13
CA ALA A 34 1.26 4.67 6.93
C ALA A 34 2.66 4.04 7.10
N ASP A 35 3.63 4.82 7.60
CA ASP A 35 4.98 4.33 7.86
C ASP A 35 4.99 3.21 8.92
N LYS A 36 4.19 3.34 9.97
CA LYS A 36 4.06 2.30 11.01
C LYS A 36 3.49 1.00 10.46
N ILE A 37 2.48 1.06 9.58
CA ILE A 37 1.91 -0.12 8.93
C ILE A 37 2.96 -0.81 8.08
N LEU A 38 3.68 -0.07 7.23
CA LEU A 38 4.74 -0.64 6.40
C LEU A 38 5.89 -1.23 7.21
N ALA A 39 6.29 -0.58 8.31
CA ALA A 39 7.29 -1.12 9.22
C ALA A 39 6.83 -2.46 9.83
N ARG A 40 5.55 -2.57 10.19
CA ARG A 40 4.96 -3.83 10.67
C ARG A 40 4.95 -4.90 9.59
N CYS A 41 4.58 -4.57 8.36
CA CYS A 41 4.65 -5.51 7.23
C CYS A 41 6.09 -6.00 7.02
N ARG A 42 7.08 -5.11 6.97
CA ARG A 42 8.49 -5.49 6.85
C ARG A 42 8.94 -6.42 7.97
N LYS A 43 8.53 -6.14 9.21
CA LYS A 43 8.82 -7.00 10.35
C LYS A 43 8.17 -8.38 10.22
N ALA A 44 6.89 -8.44 9.83
CA ALA A 44 6.22 -9.72 9.60
C ALA A 44 6.97 -10.55 8.56
N ARG A 45 7.41 -9.92 7.45
CA ARG A 45 8.24 -10.59 6.44
C ARG A 45 9.57 -11.10 6.98
N THR A 46 10.24 -10.36 7.88
CA THR A 46 11.48 -10.85 8.53
C THR A 46 11.23 -11.96 9.53
N ASP A 47 10.01 -12.07 10.05
CA ASP A 47 9.57 -13.11 10.98
C ASP A 47 9.02 -14.34 10.20
N ASP A 48 9.35 -14.49 8.91
CA ASP A 48 8.87 -15.54 7.98
C ASP A 48 7.34 -15.61 7.80
N ASP A 49 6.63 -14.51 8.09
CA ASP A 49 5.22 -14.38 7.71
C ASP A 49 5.07 -14.05 6.22
N LEU A 50 3.99 -14.55 5.63
CA LEU A 50 3.60 -14.22 4.27
C LEU A 50 2.76 -12.94 4.27
N LEU A 51 3.12 -12.02 3.37
CA LEU A 51 2.36 -10.81 3.10
C LEU A 51 1.68 -10.98 1.74
N GLY A 52 0.36 -11.05 1.73
CA GLY A 52 -0.42 -11.25 0.52
C GLY A 52 -1.19 -10.03 0.08
N VAL A 53 -1.38 -9.91 -1.23
CA VAL A 53 -2.37 -9.01 -1.84
C VAL A 53 -3.08 -9.76 -2.97
N SER A 54 -4.39 -9.60 -3.06
CA SER A 54 -5.15 -10.19 -4.18
C SER A 54 -4.83 -9.47 -5.48
N ALA A 55 -4.71 -10.23 -6.58
CA ALA A 55 -4.61 -9.65 -7.93
C ALA A 55 -5.79 -8.72 -8.26
N LEU A 56 -6.98 -8.94 -7.69
CA LEU A 56 -8.13 -8.04 -7.84
C LEU A 56 -7.89 -6.69 -7.17
N THR A 57 -7.34 -6.70 -5.94
CA THR A 57 -6.95 -5.48 -5.23
C THR A 57 -5.88 -4.70 -5.99
N VAL A 58 -4.90 -5.39 -6.59
CA VAL A 58 -3.89 -4.74 -7.44
C VAL A 58 -4.56 -4.03 -8.62
N ALA A 59 -5.49 -4.69 -9.31
CA ALA A 59 -6.24 -4.10 -10.43
C ALA A 59 -7.07 -2.87 -10.00
N GLU A 60 -7.73 -2.91 -8.84
CA GLU A 60 -8.47 -1.75 -8.29
C GLU A 60 -7.53 -0.56 -8.02
N LEU A 61 -6.36 -0.82 -7.46
CA LEU A 61 -5.37 0.22 -7.15
C LEU A 61 -4.78 0.84 -8.42
N GLU A 62 -4.47 0.03 -9.43
CA GLU A 62 -4.00 0.51 -10.74
C GLU A 62 -5.08 1.31 -11.47
N PHE A 63 -6.33 0.84 -11.43
CA PHE A 63 -7.47 1.58 -11.97
C PHE A 63 -7.61 2.94 -11.29
N GLY A 64 -7.52 2.99 -9.96
CA GLY A 64 -7.53 4.23 -9.19
C GLY A 64 -6.39 5.17 -9.58
N ALA A 65 -5.17 4.65 -9.71
CA ALA A 65 -3.99 5.41 -10.13
C ALA A 65 -4.18 6.03 -11.53
N ARG A 66 -4.79 5.27 -12.46
CA ARG A 66 -5.03 5.71 -13.84
C ARG A 66 -5.99 6.89 -13.92
N HIS A 67 -6.96 6.98 -13.02
CA HIS A 67 -8.00 8.02 -13.00
C HIS A 67 -7.69 9.20 -12.05
N GLY A 68 -6.62 9.10 -11.24
CA GLY A 68 -6.24 10.08 -10.22
C GLY A 68 -5.44 11.30 -10.72
N GLY A 69 -5.30 11.51 -12.03
CA GLY A 69 -4.67 12.70 -12.64
C GLY A 69 -3.13 12.77 -12.58
N ARG A 70 -2.45 11.86 -11.87
CA ARG A 70 -0.98 11.77 -11.77
C ARG A 70 -0.50 10.33 -11.83
N TYR A 71 -0.88 9.65 -12.92
CA TYR A 71 -0.68 8.20 -13.05
C TYR A 71 0.77 7.75 -12.85
N SER A 72 1.75 8.42 -13.48
CA SER A 72 3.17 8.04 -13.38
C SER A 72 3.71 8.08 -11.95
N GLU A 73 3.38 9.12 -11.18
CA GLU A 73 3.76 9.24 -9.76
C GLU A 73 3.02 8.21 -8.90
N GLN A 74 1.72 8.00 -9.16
CA GLN A 74 0.87 7.13 -8.37
C GLN A 74 1.21 5.65 -8.57
N VAL A 75 1.47 5.23 -9.81
CA VAL A 75 1.82 3.84 -10.12
C VAL A 75 3.21 3.47 -9.59
N ALA A 76 4.17 4.39 -9.62
CA ALA A 76 5.49 4.17 -9.03
C ALA A 76 5.40 3.97 -7.52
N GLY A 77 4.70 4.87 -6.81
CA GLY A 77 4.49 4.73 -5.37
C GLY A 77 3.68 3.48 -4.99
N LEU A 78 2.73 3.08 -5.84
CA LEU A 78 1.99 1.83 -5.69
C LEU A 78 2.92 0.62 -5.82
N HIS A 79 3.75 0.54 -6.86
CA HIS A 79 4.69 -0.57 -7.06
C HIS A 79 5.70 -0.68 -5.92
N GLU A 80 6.26 0.44 -5.45
CA GLU A 80 7.14 0.44 -4.27
C GLU A 80 6.44 -0.08 -3.01
N THR A 81 5.16 0.23 -2.85
CA THR A 81 4.34 -0.21 -1.72
C THR A 81 3.97 -1.70 -1.84
N LEU A 82 3.76 -2.20 -3.06
CA LEU A 82 3.41 -3.60 -3.35
C LEU A 82 4.64 -4.53 -3.38
N ALA A 83 5.85 -4.01 -3.59
CA ALA A 83 7.08 -4.80 -3.68
C ALA A 83 7.31 -5.85 -2.56
N PRO A 84 6.90 -5.63 -1.29
CA PRO A 84 7.06 -6.65 -0.26
C PRO A 84 5.94 -7.71 -0.21
N PHE A 85 4.89 -7.57 -1.02
CA PHE A 85 3.73 -8.46 -1.02
C PHE A 85 3.82 -9.49 -2.13
N GLU A 86 3.42 -10.72 -1.82
CA GLU A 86 3.12 -11.75 -2.78
C GLU A 86 1.73 -11.47 -3.39
N ILE A 87 1.65 -11.47 -4.71
CA ILE A 87 0.39 -11.28 -5.42
C ILE A 87 -0.26 -12.65 -5.60
N PHE A 88 -1.38 -12.85 -4.93
CA PHE A 88 -2.18 -14.07 -5.07
C PHE A 88 -3.11 -13.94 -6.28
N ALA A 89 -2.99 -14.90 -7.21
CA ALA A 89 -3.90 -15.02 -8.33
C ALA A 89 -5.33 -15.28 -7.83
N PHE A 90 -6.31 -14.73 -8.54
CA PHE A 90 -7.72 -15.05 -8.31
C PHE A 90 -8.08 -16.29 -9.14
N ASP A 91 -8.54 -17.35 -8.49
CA ASP A 91 -8.77 -18.68 -9.09
C ASP A 91 -10.23 -19.03 -9.40
N GLY A 92 -11.19 -18.15 -9.05
CA GLY A 92 -12.59 -18.23 -9.50
C GLY A 92 -13.57 -18.81 -8.49
#